data_AF-A0A1B4FP49-F1
#
_entry.id   AF-A0A1B4FP49-F1
#
_cell.length_a   1.000
_cell.length_b   1.000
_cell.length_c   1.000
_cell.angle_alpha   90.00
_cell.angle_beta   90.00
_cell.angle_gamma   90.00
#
_symmetry.space_group_name_H-M   'P 1'
#
loop_
_entity.id
_entity.type
_entity.pdbx_description
1 polymer ?
#
loop_
_entity_poly.entity_id
_entity_poly.type
_entity_poly.pdbx_seq_one_letter_code
_entity_poly.pdbx_strand_id
1 'polypeptide(L)' 'MQCPVCVTLDLSVTERQSIEIDYCPTCRGVWLDRGELDKLIARSDDDALERRRDAARGAT' A
#
# COMPACT_ATOMS: atom_id res chain seq x y z
N MET A 1 4.69 7.30 -14.48
CA MET A 1 6.16 7.21 -14.61
C MET A 1 6.51 5.86 -15.22
N GLN A 2 7.57 5.73 -16.01
CA GLN A 2 7.90 4.45 -16.64
C GLN A 2 8.43 3.43 -15.63
N CYS A 3 7.94 2.20 -15.73
CA CYS A 3 8.43 1.09 -14.93
C CYS A 3 9.91 0.81 -15.27
N PRO A 4 10.84 0.85 -14.30
CA PRO A 4 12.26 0.60 -14.58
C PRO A 4 12.57 -0.86 -14.97
N VAL A 5 11.64 -1.79 -14.70
CA VAL A 5 11.77 -3.22 -15.02
C VAL A 5 11.22 -3.53 -16.41
N CYS A 6 10.01 -3.05 -16.73
CA CYS A 6 9.40 -3.30 -18.03
C CYS A 6 9.87 -2.31 -19.11
N VAL A 7 10.38 -1.14 -18.70
CA VAL A 7 10.93 -0.02 -19.49
C VAL A 7 9.97 0.64 -20.49
N THR A 8 8.93 -0.07 -20.92
CA THR A 8 7.99 0.32 -21.98
C THR A 8 6.61 0.70 -21.47
N LEU A 9 6.31 0.41 -20.20
CA LEU A 9 5.00 0.59 -19.59
C LEU A 9 5.03 1.69 -18.54
N ASP A 10 4.03 2.56 -18.56
CA ASP A 10 3.75 3.47 -17.47
C ASP A 10 3.17 2.72 -16.27
N LEU A 11 3.60 3.14 -15.09
CA LEU A 11 3.04 2.70 -13.82
C LEU A 11 1.62 3.24 -13.66
N SER A 12 0.76 2.37 -13.14
CA SER A 12 -0.62 2.71 -12.78
C SER A 12 -0.64 3.25 -11.36
N VAL A 13 -1.21 4.43 -11.19
CA VAL A 13 -1.37 5.08 -9.90
C VAL A 13 -2.59 4.52 -9.19
N THR A 14 -2.46 4.16 -7.93
CA THR A 14 -3.58 3.81 -7.06
C THR A 14 -3.40 4.45 -5.69
N GLU A 15 -4.49 4.79 -5.02
CA GLU A 15 -4.46 5.31 -3.66
C GLU A 15 -4.86 4.22 -2.66
N ARG A 16 -4.07 4.04 -1.61
CA ARG A 16 -4.41 3.18 -0.48
C ARG A 16 -4.16 3.89 0.83
N GLN A 17 -5.20 3.97 1.67
CA GLN A 17 -5.14 4.64 2.97
C GLN A 17 -4.56 6.06 2.84
N SER A 18 -4.91 6.82 1.80
CA SER A 18 -4.34 8.15 1.51
C SER A 18 -2.82 8.16 1.32
N ILE A 19 -2.30 7.12 0.66
CA ILE A 19 -0.92 7.01 0.17
C ILE A 19 -1.00 6.68 -1.32
N GLU A 20 -0.25 7.42 -2.13
CA GLU A 20 -0.14 7.16 -3.55
C GLU A 20 0.79 5.96 -3.78
N ILE A 21 0.37 5.03 -4.62
CA ILE A 21 1.10 3.81 -4.92
C ILE A 21 1.17 3.66 -6.43
N ASP A 22 2.39 3.63 -6.94
CA ASP A 22 2.65 3.30 -8.34
C ASP A 22 2.90 1.80 -8.48
N TYR A 23 2.08 1.11 -9.27
CA TYR A 23 2.27 -0.32 -9.52
C TYR A 23 2.34 -0.63 -11.01
N CYS A 24 3.12 -1.65 -11.37
CA CYS A 24 3.18 -2.15 -12.74
C CYS A 24 2.23 -3.35 -12.88
N PRO A 25 1.22 -3.33 -13.76
CA PRO A 25 0.31 -4.47 -13.94
C PRO A 25 1.00 -5.70 -14.57
N THR A 26 2.16 -5.51 -15.21
CA THR A 26 2.87 -6.57 -15.92
C THR A 26 3.86 -7.31 -15.03
N CYS A 27 4.84 -6.61 -14.44
CA CYS A 27 5.83 -7.24 -13.56
C CYS A 27 5.39 -7.32 -12.10
N ARG A 28 4.27 -6.66 -11.74
CA ARG A 28 3.72 -6.58 -10.37
C ARG A 28 4.66 -5.92 -9.36
N GLY A 29 5.63 -5.14 -9.81
CA GLY A 29 6.41 -4.31 -8.90
C GLY A 29 5.55 -3.16 -8.35
N VAL A 30 6.01 -2.63 -7.21
CA VAL A 30 5.39 -1.51 -6.49
C VAL A 30 6.46 -0.47 -6.18
N TRP A 31 6.13 0.79 -6.41
CA TRP A 31 6.99 1.95 -6.22
C TRP A 31 6.25 2.97 -5.35
N LEU A 32 6.98 3.50 -4.37
CA LEU A 32 6.51 4.41 -3.33
C LEU A 32 7.54 5.52 -3.18
N ASP A 33 7.11 6.73 -2.87
CA ASP A 33 8.02 7.82 -2.57
C ASP A 33 8.71 7.62 -1.22
N ARG A 34 9.81 8.35 -1.03
CA ARG A 34 10.56 8.33 0.22
C ARG A 34 9.67 8.73 1.39
N GLY A 35 9.55 7.85 2.39
CA GLY A 35 8.74 8.06 3.59
C GLY A 35 7.27 7.71 3.43
N GLU A 36 6.79 7.34 2.24
CA GLU A 36 5.44 6.77 2.07
C GLU A 36 5.37 5.34 2.57
N LEU A 37 6.43 4.56 2.38
CA LEU A 37 6.53 3.21 2.93
C LEU A 37 6.37 3.20 4.45
N ASP A 38 7.05 4.10 5.17
CA ASP A 38 6.93 4.22 6.63
C ASP A 38 5.50 4.54 7.07
N LYS A 39 4.82 5.44 6.35
CA LYS A 39 3.41 5.78 6.61
C LYS A 39 2.48 4.58 6.39
N LEU A 40 2.73 3.79 5.35
CA LEU A 40 1.94 2.60 5.01
C LEU A 40 2.08 1.54 6.10
N ILE A 41 3.31 1.29 6.58
CA ILE A 41 3.58 0.35 7.67
C ILE A 41 2.86 0.80 8.94
N ALA A 42 3.03 2.07 9.33
CA ALA A 42 2.39 2.59 10.54
C ALA A 42 0.86 2.47 10.52
N ARG A 43 0.22 2.77 9.37
CA ARG A 43 -1.24 2.64 9.21
C ARG A 43 -1.71 1.18 9.18
N SER A 44 -0.89 0.27 8.66
CA SER A 44 -1.21 -1.16 8.62
C SER A 44 -1.23 -1.78 10.02
N ASP A 45 -0.29 -1.39 10.90
CA ASP A 45 -0.28 -1.81 12.30
C ASP A 45 -1.49 -1.30 13.08
N ASP A 46 -1.87 -0.03 12.87
CA ASP A 46 -3.03 0.57 13.54
C ASP A 46 -4.35 -0.11 13.14
N ASP A 47 -4.52 -0.34 11.83
CA ASP A 47 -5.67 -1.05 11.27
C ASP A 47 -5.73 -2.52 11.75
N ALA A 48 -4.59 -3.21 11.86
CA ALA A 48 -4.53 -4.56 12.42
C ALA A 48 -4.91 -4.58 13.91
N LEU A 49 -4.49 -3.57 14.69
CA LEU A 49 -4.87 -3.43 16.09
C LEU A 49 -6.36 -3.17 16.24
N GLU A 50 -6.94 -2.31 15.43
CA GLU A 50 -8.36 -1.99 15.44
C GLU A 50 -9.21 -3.23 15.15
N ARG A 51 -8.90 -3.96 14.07
CA ARG A 51 -9.60 -5.22 13.75
C ARG A 51 -9.56 -6.24 14.90
N ARG A 52 -8.43 -6.34 15.60
CA ARG A 52 -8.29 -7.23 16.76
C ARG A 52 -9.17 -6.79 17.94
N ARG A 53 -9.29 -5.48 18.19
CA ARG A 53 -10.16 -4.95 19.24
C ARG A 53 -11.63 -5.20 18.93
N ASP A 54 -12.04 -5.02 17.68
CA ASP A 54 -13.42 -5.26 17.26
C ASP A 54 -13.79 -6.73 17.37
N ALA A 55 -12.90 -7.63 16.94
CA ALA A 55 -13.10 -9.07 17.11
C ALA A 55 -13.23 -9.48 18.59
N ALA A 56 -12.45 -8.86 19.49
CA ALA A 56 -12.55 -9.11 20.93
C ALA A 56 -13.84 -8.57 21.54
N ARG A 57 -14.37 -7.45 21.04
CA ARG A 57 -15.64 -6.84 21.51
C ARG A 57 -16.86 -7.65 21.07
N GLY A 58 -16.83 -8.26 19.88
CA GLY A 58 -17.93 -9.07 19.34
C GLY A 58 -18.04 -10.49 19.91
N ALA A 59 -17.12 -10.90 20.76
CA ALA A 59 -17.11 -12.24 21.39
C ALA A 59 -17.84 -12.31 22.75
N THR A 60 -18.65 -11.29 23.09
CA THR A 60 -19.47 -11.22 24.31
C THR A 60 -20.95 -11.26 23.94
#